data_AF-A0A528TNN8-F1
#
_entry.id   AF-A0A528TNN8-F1
#
_cell.length_a   1.000
_cell.length_b   1.000
_cell.length_c   1.000
_cell.angle_alpha   90.00
_cell.angle_beta   90.00
_cell.angle_gamma   90.00
#
_symmetry.space_group_name_H-M   'P 1'
#
loop_
_entity.id
_entity.type
_entity.pdbx_description
1 polymer ?
#
loop_
_entity_poly.entity_id
_entity_poly.type
_entity_poly.pdbx_seq_one_letter_code
_entity_poly.pdbx_strand_id
1 'polypeptide(L)' 'MADESKGSYTYPDTPGDPDRTGVLRNKFGRTRHSELGPADYAMTHIRQSEIAEGRGPSGNFDKEHLKAIHGYIFQDVY' A
#
# COMPACT_ATOMS: atom_id res chain seq x y z
N MET A 1 -10.71 26.34 10.80
CA MET A 1 -10.22 24.97 11.03
C MET A 1 -10.75 24.15 9.87
N ALA A 2 -9.86 23.64 9.01
CA ALA A 2 -10.27 23.01 7.76
C ALA A 2 -11.04 21.71 8.06
N ASP A 3 -12.21 21.62 7.49
CA ASP A 3 -13.11 20.48 7.54
C ASP A 3 -12.70 19.42 6.51
N GLU A 4 -12.98 18.17 6.87
CA GLU A 4 -13.12 16.99 6.02
C GLU A 4 -11.94 16.43 5.20
N SER A 5 -11.60 15.17 5.52
CA SER A 5 -11.56 14.15 4.48
C SER A 5 -11.86 12.77 5.04
N LYS A 6 -13.14 12.36 4.97
CA LYS A 6 -13.48 10.96 4.73
C LYS A 6 -13.09 10.62 3.29
N GLY A 7 -11.80 10.49 2.98
CA GLY A 7 -11.37 10.26 1.58
C GLY A 7 -9.89 10.45 1.24
N SER A 8 -9.03 10.89 2.16
CA SER A 8 -7.62 11.09 1.85
C SER A 8 -6.86 9.77 1.91
N TYR A 9 -6.10 9.47 0.86
CA TYR A 9 -5.19 8.33 0.81
C TYR A 9 -3.95 8.52 1.68
N THR A 10 -3.66 9.74 2.13
CA THR A 10 -2.45 10.07 2.90
C THR A 10 -2.76 10.52 4.32
N TYR A 11 -1.75 10.38 5.20
CA TYR A 11 -1.72 11.10 6.47
C TYR A 11 -1.47 12.60 6.24
N PRO A 12 -1.89 13.48 7.16
CA PRO A 12 -1.56 14.91 7.07
C PRO A 12 -0.06 15.16 7.07
N ASP A 13 0.39 16.05 6.19
CA ASP A 13 1.80 16.40 6.08
C ASP A 13 2.31 17.14 7.34
N THR A 14 3.58 16.92 7.67
CA THR A 14 4.26 17.70 8.72
C THR A 14 5.21 18.73 8.08
N PRO A 15 4.94 20.05 8.22
CA PRO A 15 5.82 21.08 7.66
C PRO A 15 7.26 20.95 8.14
N GLY A 16 8.21 20.98 7.21
CA GLY A 16 9.64 20.85 7.51
C GLY A 16 10.13 19.41 7.76
N ASP A 17 9.25 18.41 7.67
CA ASP A 17 9.61 16.99 7.78
C ASP A 17 9.26 16.26 6.46
N PRO A 18 10.21 16.13 5.52
CA PRO A 18 9.97 15.45 4.24
C PRO A 18 9.63 13.97 4.42
N ASP A 19 10.04 13.35 5.53
CA ASP A 19 9.75 11.95 5.84
C ASP A 19 8.27 11.73 6.18
N ARG A 20 7.53 12.80 6.49
CA ARG A 20 6.10 12.77 6.83
C ARG A 20 5.23 13.53 5.83
N THR A 21 5.68 13.63 4.58
CA THR A 21 4.93 14.29 3.50
C THR A 21 4.41 13.26 2.51
N GLY A 22 3.10 13.19 2.30
CA GLY A 22 2.47 12.29 1.32
C GLY A 22 2.52 10.80 1.69
N VAL A 23 2.67 10.46 2.97
CA VAL A 23 2.70 9.07 3.43
C VAL A 23 1.31 8.45 3.31
N LEU A 24 1.19 7.35 2.57
CA LEU A 24 -0.08 6.65 2.39
C LEU A 24 -0.59 6.05 3.70
N ARG A 25 -1.90 6.14 3.93
CA ARG A 25 -2.58 5.45 5.01
C ARG A 25 -2.45 3.95 4.77
N ASN A 26 -1.97 3.25 5.78
CA ASN A 26 -1.61 1.85 5.71
C ASN A 26 -2.07 1.12 6.97
N LYS A 27 -2.21 -0.20 6.87
CA LYS A 27 -2.66 -1.09 7.95
C LYS A 27 -1.69 -1.15 9.14
N PHE A 28 -0.44 -0.70 8.97
CA PHE A 28 0.57 -0.65 10.03
C PHE A 28 0.52 0.62 10.88
N GLY A 29 -0.26 1.64 10.47
CA GLY A 29 -0.31 2.93 11.17
C GLY A 29 0.97 3.77 11.04
N ARG A 30 1.87 3.45 10.10
CA ARG A 30 3.16 4.18 9.94
C ARG A 30 2.93 5.50 9.22
N THR A 31 3.42 6.59 9.82
CA THR A 31 3.25 7.96 9.27
C THR A 31 4.54 8.56 8.72
N ARG A 32 5.56 7.73 8.53
CA ARG A 32 6.90 8.09 8.04
C ARG A 32 7.28 7.21 6.87
N HIS A 33 7.88 7.75 5.81
CA HIS A 33 8.37 6.98 4.67
C HIS A 33 9.46 6.00 5.09
N SER A 34 10.38 6.45 5.96
CA SER A 34 11.46 5.65 6.52
C SER A 34 10.97 4.41 7.27
N GLU A 35 9.76 4.45 7.82
CA GLU A 35 9.13 3.32 8.51
C GLU A 35 8.23 2.49 7.59
N LEU A 36 7.49 3.14 6.69
CA LEU A 36 6.54 2.47 5.78
C LEU A 36 7.28 1.66 4.71
N GLY A 37 8.34 2.21 4.12
CA GLY A 37 9.07 1.59 3.00
C GLY A 37 9.54 0.15 3.30
N PRO A 38 10.27 -0.10 4.41
CA PRO A 38 10.71 -1.45 4.76
C PRO A 38 9.54 -2.42 5.02
N ALA A 39 8.45 -1.96 5.64
CA ALA A 39 7.29 -2.79 5.92
C ALA A 39 6.50 -3.15 4.64
N ASP A 40 6.29 -2.17 3.75
CA ASP A 40 5.65 -2.35 2.45
C ASP A 40 6.44 -3.34 1.59
N TYR A 41 7.76 -3.15 1.49
CA TYR A 41 8.64 -4.05 0.75
C TYR A 41 8.57 -5.49 1.27
N ALA A 42 8.67 -5.68 2.59
CA ALA A 42 8.64 -7.02 3.17
C ALA A 42 7.33 -7.77 2.88
N MET A 43 6.18 -7.10 3.05
CA MET A 43 4.88 -7.75 2.83
C MET A 43 4.59 -7.99 1.36
N THR A 44 4.84 -7.00 0.49
CA THR A 44 4.62 -7.15 -0.95
C THR A 44 5.56 -8.18 -1.57
N HIS A 45 6.78 -8.34 -1.06
CA HIS A 45 7.71 -9.36 -1.52
C HIS A 45 7.18 -10.79 -1.28
N ILE A 46 6.62 -11.04 -0.09
CA ILE A 46 5.99 -12.34 0.23
C ILE A 46 4.91 -12.63 -0.80
N ARG A 47 3.96 -11.70 -1.03
CA ARG A 47 2.86 -11.89 -1.99
C ARG A 47 3.33 -12.11 -3.42
N GLN A 48 4.39 -11.42 -3.84
CA GLN A 48 5.00 -11.63 -5.16
C GLN A 48 5.60 -13.04 -5.29
N SER A 49 6.26 -13.56 -4.25
CA SER A 49 6.74 -14.95 -4.24
C SER A 49 5.58 -15.95 -4.34
N GLU A 50 4.46 -15.72 -3.64
CA GLU A 50 3.27 -16.59 -3.76
C GLU A 50 2.70 -16.58 -5.19
N ILE A 51 2.66 -15.42 -5.86
CA ILE A 51 2.27 -15.32 -7.27
C ILE A 51 3.22 -16.13 -8.15
N ALA A 52 4.54 -16.01 -7.96
CA ALA A 52 5.54 -16.74 -8.74
C ALA A 52 5.44 -18.26 -8.56
N GLU A 53 5.00 -18.72 -7.38
CA GLU A 53 4.72 -20.13 -7.07
C GLU A 53 3.36 -20.62 -7.60
N GLY A 54 2.59 -19.76 -8.27
CA GLY A 54 1.26 -20.11 -8.79
C GLY A 54 0.15 -20.11 -7.72
N ARG A 55 0.39 -19.52 -6.55
CA ARG A 55 -0.58 -19.37 -5.45
C ARG A 55 -1.32 -18.01 -5.46
N GLY A 56 -1.03 -17.18 -6.47
CA GLY A 56 -1.69 -15.90 -6.69
C GLY A 56 -3.07 -16.01 -7.36
N PRO A 57 -3.76 -14.87 -7.52
CA PRO A 57 -5.00 -14.80 -8.30
C PRO A 57 -4.81 -15.36 -9.72
N SER A 58 -5.81 -16.07 -10.21
CA SER A 58 -5.88 -16.54 -11.59
C SER A 58 -6.93 -15.73 -12.37
N GLY A 59 -6.73 -15.54 -13.67
CA GLY A 59 -7.67 -14.79 -14.51
C GLY A 59 -7.23 -14.68 -15.97
N ASN A 60 -7.96 -13.89 -16.75
CA ASN A 60 -7.83 -13.83 -18.22
C ASN A 60 -6.90 -12.72 -18.73
N PHE A 61 -5.98 -12.23 -17.88
CA PHE A 61 -5.11 -11.07 -18.21
C PHE A 61 -5.87 -9.80 -18.61
N ASP A 62 -7.07 -9.63 -18.08
CA ASP A 62 -7.89 -8.45 -18.26
C ASP A 62 -7.73 -7.46 -17.10
N LYS A 63 -8.53 -6.39 -17.14
CA LYS A 63 -8.57 -5.37 -16.10
C LYS A 63 -8.98 -5.95 -14.73
N GLU A 64 -9.84 -6.96 -14.70
CA GLU A 64 -10.29 -7.57 -13.45
C GLU A 64 -9.16 -8.39 -12.84
N HIS A 65 -8.43 -9.15 -13.66
CA HIS A 65 -7.25 -9.88 -13.25
C HIS A 65 -6.16 -8.93 -12.72
N LEU A 66 -5.90 -7.81 -13.40
CA LEU A 66 -4.95 -6.79 -12.91
C LEU A 66 -5.36 -6.24 -11.54
N LYS A 67 -6.65 -5.93 -11.34
CA LYS A 67 -7.17 -5.48 -10.05
C LYS A 67 -7.02 -6.55 -8.98
N ALA A 68 -7.25 -7.82 -9.31
CA ALA A 68 -7.08 -8.93 -8.38
C ALA A 68 -5.60 -9.09 -7.98
N ILE A 69 -4.66 -9.01 -8.93
CA ILE A 69 -3.22 -9.04 -8.65
C ILE A 69 -2.83 -7.86 -7.75
N HIS A 70 -3.27 -6.64 -8.07
CA HIS A 70 -2.99 -5.46 -7.24
C HIS A 70 -3.55 -5.63 -5.81
N GLY A 71 -4.82 -6.04 -5.70
CA GLY A 71 -5.46 -6.31 -4.42
C GLY A 71 -4.71 -7.34 -3.61
N TYR A 72 -4.22 -8.40 -4.24
CA TYR A 72 -3.46 -9.47 -3.60
C TYR A 72 -2.07 -9.02 -3.13
N ILE A 73 -1.33 -8.28 -3.95
CA ILE A 73 0.03 -7.82 -3.60
C ILE A 73 -0.02 -6.87 -2.40
N PHE A 74 -1.00 -5.96 -2.37
CA PHE A 74 -1.07 -4.91 -1.36
C PHE A 74 -2.05 -5.19 -0.21
N GLN A 75 -2.64 -6.39 -0.14
CA GLN A 75 -3.68 -6.74 0.83
C GLN A 75 -3.28 -6.55 2.30
N ASP A 76 -1.98 -6.64 2.60
CA ASP A 76 -1.47 -6.48 3.97
C ASP A 76 -1.00 -5.04 4.26
N VAL A 77 -0.88 -4.20 3.23
CA VAL A 77 -0.38 -2.82 3.32
C VAL A 77 -1.54 -1.83 3.36
N TYR A 78 -2.55 -1.99 2.49
CA TYR A 78 -3.67 -1.06 2.30
C TYR A 78 -5.02 -1.71 2.56
#